data_AF-A0A9X8ZR17-F1
#
_entry.id   AF-A0A9X8ZR17-F1
#
_cell.length_a   1.000
_cell.length_b   1.000
_cell.length_c   1.000
_cell.angle_alpha   90.00
_cell.angle_beta   90.00
_cell.angle_gamma   90.00
#
_symmetry.space_group_name_H-M   'P 1'
#
loop_
_entity.id
_entity.type
_entity.pdbx_description
1 polymer ?
#
loop_
_entity_poly.entity_id
_entity_poly.type
_entity_poly.pdbx_seq_one_letter_code
_entity_poly.pdbx_strand_id
1 'polypeptide(L)'
;MMNQKDKERKERVAHIINIPDEYSLVVDDQEGVDDPYHLLWWEHKEDQERTIQITLNRHTGNLIEFRIDDGNYFSSDKEVIEENRVREIVNVFIKKHVEEGLEFYTYVTIQDDWRGWKEINYMQEVNGYPLPDTGCVVQVHPSGNVVNFHYNGRESIKEKPLWPSEIVEENIVLDNLKAKQDMRLVFVDLTHSLCKYENGEEVKGYHLVYVPEPSHVFIDASTGKDLFGPDHYKLPSAVAVEKSKKGNERGDVFELFDWNKEGFTKVDETENDDEIRMKFVPKEELQKQKEEKNPYLMNEFFNKHLPMLKYNNLVSVTIDKLTNELTGFIKLTDDKEVKQILSREECLQKALQFLERVIPDIKQYLRLWEEREEAEDGIERFIFSVYINDIPAEYNQFMININAENGAVMHYSGESSNFIKKLLTYETTPKVTKEKALEIYREAIRVKLEWFVDHDAEEMKYKLLYKQTTDEKYKEPFDCSREIRYIDAQTGRKIWSK
;
A
#
# COMPACT_ATOMS: atom_id res chain seq x y z
N MET A 1 -14.09 19.14 -31.59
CA MET A 1 -14.50 18.04 -32.49
C MET A 1 -14.10 16.74 -31.82
N MET A 2 -15.03 15.82 -31.59
CA MET A 2 -14.76 14.53 -30.95
C MET A 2 -13.95 13.63 -31.90
N ASN A 3 -12.93 12.94 -31.39
CA ASN A 3 -12.15 11.99 -32.20
C ASN A 3 -13.06 10.82 -32.64
N GLN A 4 -12.94 10.38 -33.89
CA GLN A 4 -13.70 9.23 -34.43
C GLN A 4 -13.51 7.97 -33.55
N LYS A 5 -12.28 7.73 -33.09
CA LYS A 5 -11.95 6.59 -32.20
C LYS A 5 -12.69 6.68 -30.86
N ASP A 6 -12.74 7.87 -30.27
CA ASP A 6 -13.47 8.12 -29.02
C ASP A 6 -14.97 7.82 -29.19
N LYS A 7 -15.57 8.32 -30.28
CA LYS A 7 -16.97 8.04 -30.61
C LYS A 7 -17.26 6.53 -30.73
N GLU A 8 -16.41 5.79 -31.45
CA GLU A 8 -16.55 4.34 -31.61
C GLU A 8 -16.47 3.59 -30.27
N ARG A 9 -15.58 4.03 -29.36
CA ARG A 9 -15.46 3.41 -28.02
C ARG A 9 -16.65 3.74 -27.13
N LYS A 10 -17.14 4.98 -27.15
CA LYS A 10 -18.38 5.36 -26.44
C LYS A 10 -19.58 4.54 -26.91
N GLU A 11 -19.75 4.35 -28.23
CA GLU A 11 -20.81 3.51 -28.79
C GLU A 11 -20.70 2.04 -28.34
N ARG A 12 -19.47 1.49 -28.30
CA ARG A 12 -19.23 0.11 -27.85
C ARG A 12 -19.67 -0.12 -26.41
N VAL A 13 -19.41 0.82 -25.50
CA VAL A 13 -19.71 0.68 -24.07
C VAL A 13 -21.04 1.31 -23.64
N ALA A 14 -21.81 1.87 -24.57
CA ALA A 14 -23.09 2.54 -24.30
C ALA A 14 -24.13 1.65 -23.60
N HIS A 15 -23.99 0.33 -23.72
CA HIS A 15 -24.83 -0.65 -23.03
C HIS A 15 -24.48 -0.81 -21.53
N ILE A 16 -23.31 -0.34 -21.09
CA ILE A 16 -22.87 -0.29 -19.69
C ILE A 16 -23.20 1.10 -19.12
N ILE A 17 -22.70 2.15 -19.77
CA ILE A 17 -22.88 3.54 -19.35
C ILE A 17 -22.88 4.49 -20.55
N ASN A 18 -23.67 5.55 -20.47
CA ASN A 18 -23.58 6.66 -21.42
C ASN A 18 -22.48 7.63 -20.99
N ILE A 19 -21.41 7.75 -21.78
CA ILE A 19 -20.27 8.64 -21.51
C ILE A 19 -20.50 10.00 -22.17
N PRO A 20 -20.63 11.11 -21.41
CA PRO A 20 -20.87 12.44 -21.96
C PRO A 20 -19.76 12.95 -22.87
N ASP A 21 -20.07 13.98 -23.65
CA ASP A 21 -19.09 14.63 -24.52
C ASP A 21 -18.06 15.45 -23.75
N GLU A 22 -18.28 15.79 -22.47
CA GLU A 22 -17.25 16.43 -21.64
C GLU A 22 -16.08 15.49 -21.31
N TYR A 23 -16.24 14.19 -21.54
CA TYR A 23 -15.20 13.17 -21.34
C TYR A 23 -14.49 12.84 -22.65
N SER A 24 -13.16 12.72 -22.60
CA SER A 24 -12.32 12.36 -23.76
C SER A 24 -11.55 11.08 -23.47
N LEU A 25 -11.53 10.17 -24.45
CA LEU A 25 -10.73 8.95 -24.38
C LEU A 25 -9.25 9.31 -24.25
N VAL A 26 -8.56 8.71 -23.28
CA VAL A 26 -7.12 8.87 -23.04
C VAL A 26 -6.36 7.54 -23.07
N VAL A 27 -7.03 6.41 -22.77
CA VAL A 27 -6.46 5.06 -22.92
C VAL A 27 -7.42 4.17 -23.71
N ASP A 28 -6.88 3.46 -24.69
CA ASP A 28 -7.49 2.34 -25.39
C ASP A 28 -6.38 1.31 -25.60
N ASP A 29 -6.05 0.63 -24.49
CA ASP A 29 -4.95 -0.31 -24.44
C ASP A 29 -5.42 -1.73 -24.71
N GLN A 30 -4.75 -2.35 -25.68
CA GLN A 30 -4.99 -3.69 -26.17
C GLN A 30 -3.65 -4.45 -26.32
N GLU A 31 -2.57 -3.97 -25.72
CA GLU A 31 -1.26 -4.63 -25.85
C GLU A 31 -1.07 -5.76 -24.83
N GLY A 32 -0.21 -6.74 -25.18
CA GLY A 32 -0.03 -8.01 -24.48
C GLY A 32 -0.71 -9.17 -25.21
N VAL A 33 0.07 -10.15 -25.71
CA VAL A 33 -0.46 -11.35 -26.38
C VAL A 33 -1.13 -12.30 -25.37
N ASP A 34 -0.68 -12.25 -24.12
CA ASP A 34 -1.14 -13.11 -23.02
C ASP A 34 -2.07 -12.40 -22.03
N ASP A 35 -2.33 -11.10 -22.21
CA ASP A 35 -3.24 -10.34 -21.34
C ASP A 35 -4.69 -10.37 -21.89
N PRO A 36 -5.65 -10.97 -21.13
CA PRO A 36 -7.03 -11.05 -21.56
C PRO A 36 -7.81 -9.73 -21.40
N TYR A 37 -7.20 -8.62 -20.98
CA TYR A 37 -7.90 -7.38 -20.63
C TYR A 37 -7.78 -6.26 -21.67
N HIS A 38 -8.89 -5.55 -21.90
CA HIS A 38 -8.98 -4.34 -22.70
C HIS A 38 -9.40 -3.18 -21.79
N LEU A 39 -8.46 -2.31 -21.46
CA LEU A 39 -8.69 -1.11 -20.67
C LEU A 39 -9.09 0.08 -21.57
N LEU A 40 -10.21 0.71 -21.21
CA LEU A 40 -10.69 1.96 -21.77
C LEU A 40 -10.79 3.00 -20.64
N TRP A 41 -10.19 4.18 -20.85
CA TRP A 41 -10.14 5.25 -19.85
C TRP A 41 -10.52 6.57 -20.50
N TRP A 42 -11.46 7.30 -19.89
CA TRP A 42 -11.81 8.67 -20.22
C TRP A 42 -11.51 9.65 -19.08
N GLU A 43 -11.02 10.84 -19.42
CA GLU A 43 -10.85 11.97 -18.51
C GLU A 43 -11.85 13.08 -18.85
N HIS A 44 -12.35 13.76 -17.83
CA HIS A 44 -13.12 14.99 -18.03
C HIS A 44 -12.20 16.09 -18.57
N LYS A 45 -12.68 16.83 -19.58
CA LYS A 45 -11.90 17.85 -20.31
C LYS A 45 -11.43 19.01 -19.44
N GLU A 46 -12.18 19.36 -18.41
CA GLU A 46 -11.87 20.48 -17.52
C GLU A 46 -11.17 20.05 -16.22
N ASP A 47 -11.24 18.77 -15.87
CA ASP A 47 -10.77 18.24 -14.58
C ASP A 47 -10.32 16.79 -14.74
N GLN A 48 -9.03 16.57 -14.94
CA GLN A 48 -8.49 15.24 -15.28
C GLN A 48 -8.57 14.23 -14.12
N GLU A 49 -8.82 14.68 -12.88
CA GLU A 49 -9.08 13.78 -11.75
C GLU A 49 -10.44 13.08 -11.89
N ARG A 50 -11.36 13.66 -12.68
CA ARG A 50 -12.65 13.05 -12.98
C ARG A 50 -12.53 12.06 -14.11
N THR A 51 -12.72 10.78 -13.78
CA THR A 51 -12.43 9.69 -14.71
C THR A 51 -13.56 8.67 -14.83
N ILE A 52 -13.59 8.00 -15.97
CA ILE A 52 -14.42 6.81 -16.21
C ILE A 52 -13.52 5.73 -16.79
N GLN A 53 -13.51 4.57 -16.15
CA GLN A 53 -12.70 3.43 -16.54
C GLN A 53 -13.59 2.21 -16.78
N ILE A 54 -13.30 1.47 -17.85
CA ILE A 54 -13.99 0.23 -18.21
C ILE A 54 -12.93 -0.78 -18.67
N THR A 55 -12.88 -1.92 -18.01
CA THR A 55 -12.03 -3.05 -18.37
C THR A 55 -12.91 -4.19 -18.86
N LEU A 56 -12.67 -4.64 -20.09
CA LEU A 56 -13.39 -5.75 -20.71
C LEU A 56 -12.45 -6.94 -20.90
N ASN A 57 -12.98 -8.16 -20.84
CA ASN A 57 -12.28 -9.31 -21.35
C ASN A 57 -12.21 -9.23 -22.90
N ARG A 58 -11.02 -9.34 -23.48
CA ARG A 58 -10.77 -9.21 -24.92
C ARG A 58 -11.38 -10.33 -25.74
N HIS A 59 -11.46 -11.53 -25.17
CA HIS A 59 -11.93 -12.73 -25.85
C HIS A 59 -13.45 -12.88 -25.75
N THR A 60 -14.02 -12.61 -24.57
CA THR A 60 -15.46 -12.79 -24.34
C THR A 60 -16.26 -11.49 -24.44
N GLY A 61 -15.63 -10.33 -24.24
CA GLY A 61 -16.31 -9.04 -24.13
C GLY A 61 -17.00 -8.81 -22.79
N ASN A 62 -16.87 -9.75 -21.83
CA ASN A 62 -17.47 -9.62 -20.50
C ASN A 62 -16.86 -8.45 -19.74
N LEU A 63 -17.68 -7.80 -18.91
CA LEU A 63 -17.21 -6.71 -18.05
C LEU A 63 -16.39 -7.29 -16.90
N ILE A 64 -15.16 -6.79 -16.75
CA ILE A 64 -14.27 -7.16 -15.63
C ILE A 64 -14.31 -6.08 -14.57
N GLU A 65 -14.20 -4.82 -14.99
CA GLU A 65 -14.20 -3.68 -14.09
C GLU A 65 -14.88 -2.48 -14.75
N PHE A 66 -15.57 -1.69 -13.95
CA PHE A 66 -16.14 -0.41 -14.33
C PHE A 66 -16.07 0.52 -13.14
N ARG A 67 -15.55 1.74 -13.33
CA ARG A 67 -15.43 2.73 -12.27
C ARG A 67 -15.67 4.13 -12.78
N ILE A 68 -16.45 4.92 -12.04
CA ILE A 68 -16.61 6.36 -12.21
C ILE A 68 -15.97 7.03 -10.99
N ASP A 69 -14.88 7.76 -11.21
CA ASP A 69 -14.29 8.63 -10.20
C ASP A 69 -14.65 10.09 -10.49
N ASP A 70 -15.94 10.37 -10.53
CA ASP A 70 -16.49 11.73 -10.60
C ASP A 70 -17.71 11.80 -9.67
N GLY A 71 -17.51 12.43 -8.50
CA GLY A 71 -18.57 12.57 -7.50
C GLY A 71 -19.76 13.40 -7.98
N ASN A 72 -19.60 14.20 -9.04
CA ASN A 72 -20.67 15.02 -9.63
C ASN A 72 -21.27 14.41 -10.90
N TYR A 73 -20.83 13.22 -11.30
CA TYR A 73 -21.31 12.56 -12.52
C TYR A 73 -22.83 12.35 -12.50
N PHE A 74 -23.35 12.01 -11.32
CA PHE A 74 -24.77 11.91 -11.06
C PHE A 74 -25.18 12.96 -10.03
N SER A 75 -26.21 13.74 -10.36
CA SER A 75 -26.90 14.54 -9.36
C SER A 75 -27.84 13.67 -8.52
N SER A 76 -27.97 13.99 -7.24
CA SER A 76 -28.99 13.39 -6.38
C SER A 76 -29.53 14.42 -5.38
N ASP A 77 -30.85 14.59 -5.38
CA ASP A 77 -31.59 15.29 -4.31
C ASP A 77 -32.01 14.33 -3.18
N LYS A 78 -31.65 13.04 -3.28
CA LYS A 78 -32.03 11.99 -2.33
C LYS A 78 -30.88 11.66 -1.40
N GLU A 79 -31.18 11.61 -0.09
CA GLU A 79 -30.17 11.36 0.94
C GLU A 79 -29.78 9.87 1.06
N VAL A 80 -30.65 8.90 0.76
CA VAL A 80 -30.33 7.46 0.85
C VAL A 80 -31.22 6.64 -0.10
N ILE A 81 -30.64 5.64 -0.77
CA ILE A 81 -31.39 4.62 -1.55
C ILE A 81 -31.67 3.38 -0.68
N GLU A 82 -32.89 2.84 -0.74
CA GLU A 82 -33.24 1.64 0.06
C GLU A 82 -32.50 0.39 -0.42
N GLU A 83 -32.09 -0.48 0.51
CA GLU A 83 -31.31 -1.69 0.21
C GLU A 83 -32.00 -2.64 -0.76
N ASN A 84 -33.32 -2.85 -0.61
CA ASN A 84 -34.07 -3.71 -1.53
C ASN A 84 -33.99 -3.19 -2.97
N ARG A 85 -34.05 -1.86 -3.14
CA ARG A 85 -33.93 -1.22 -4.45
C ARG A 85 -32.51 -1.37 -5.02
N VAL A 86 -31.49 -1.24 -4.18
CA VAL A 86 -30.10 -1.50 -4.59
C VAL A 86 -29.91 -2.94 -5.04
N ARG A 87 -30.44 -3.92 -4.28
CA ARG A 87 -30.39 -5.34 -4.67
C ARG A 87 -31.03 -5.56 -6.05
N GLU A 88 -32.19 -4.96 -6.32
CA GLU A 88 -32.84 -5.06 -7.62
C GLU A 88 -31.96 -4.50 -8.76
N ILE A 89 -31.41 -3.30 -8.57
CA ILE A 89 -30.55 -2.64 -9.57
C ILE A 89 -29.33 -3.51 -9.87
N VAL A 90 -28.65 -3.97 -8.83
CA VAL A 90 -27.43 -4.76 -8.98
C VAL A 90 -27.71 -6.13 -9.56
N ASN A 91 -28.80 -6.80 -9.17
CA ASN A 91 -29.20 -8.07 -9.75
C ASN A 91 -29.46 -7.97 -11.26
N VAL A 92 -30.08 -6.87 -11.71
CA VAL A 92 -30.29 -6.61 -13.14
C VAL A 92 -28.94 -6.35 -13.83
N PHE A 93 -28.05 -5.60 -13.19
CA PHE A 93 -26.73 -5.30 -13.74
C PHE A 93 -25.87 -6.57 -13.90
N ILE A 94 -25.75 -7.39 -12.86
CA ILE A 94 -24.96 -8.62 -12.87
C ILE A 94 -25.48 -9.58 -13.96
N LYS A 95 -26.80 -9.84 -14.01
CA LYS A 95 -27.40 -10.72 -15.04
C LYS A 95 -27.11 -10.28 -16.48
N LYS A 96 -26.81 -9.00 -16.69
CA LYS A 96 -26.54 -8.43 -18.01
C LYS A 96 -25.06 -8.51 -18.39
N HIS A 97 -24.15 -8.43 -17.42
CA HIS A 97 -22.73 -8.18 -17.66
C HIS A 97 -21.79 -9.29 -17.17
N VAL A 98 -22.29 -10.19 -16.32
CA VAL A 98 -21.56 -11.34 -15.79
C VAL A 98 -22.18 -12.62 -16.36
N GLU A 99 -21.34 -13.52 -16.84
CA GLU A 99 -21.78 -14.78 -17.46
C GLU A 99 -22.28 -15.76 -16.40
N GLU A 100 -21.61 -15.79 -15.26
CA GLU A 100 -22.05 -16.53 -14.08
C GLU A 100 -23.37 -15.94 -13.55
N GLY A 101 -24.41 -16.78 -13.53
CA GLY A 101 -25.70 -16.40 -12.97
C GLY A 101 -25.63 -16.10 -11.48
N LEU A 102 -26.60 -15.33 -10.97
CA LEU A 102 -26.67 -14.95 -9.55
C LEU A 102 -26.76 -16.15 -8.60
N GLU A 103 -27.24 -17.30 -9.09
CA GLU A 103 -27.35 -18.56 -8.33
C GLU A 103 -26.00 -19.11 -7.86
N PHE A 104 -24.89 -18.68 -8.48
CA PHE A 104 -23.55 -19.06 -8.03
C PHE A 104 -23.14 -18.34 -6.75
N TYR A 105 -23.75 -17.19 -6.44
CA TYR A 105 -23.42 -16.40 -5.26
C TYR A 105 -24.32 -16.80 -4.11
N THR A 106 -23.68 -17.30 -3.05
CA THR A 106 -24.37 -17.87 -1.88
C THR A 106 -24.26 -16.97 -0.65
N TYR A 107 -23.49 -15.89 -0.76
CA TYR A 107 -23.25 -14.93 0.30
C TYR A 107 -23.38 -13.50 -0.25
N VAL A 108 -24.13 -12.64 0.44
CA VAL A 108 -24.38 -11.26 -0.01
C VAL A 108 -24.35 -10.28 1.16
N THR A 109 -23.48 -9.28 1.10
CA THR A 109 -23.44 -8.18 2.09
C THR A 109 -23.74 -6.85 1.43
N ILE A 110 -24.35 -5.93 2.18
CA ILE A 110 -24.56 -4.54 1.77
C ILE A 110 -23.98 -3.63 2.83
N GLN A 111 -23.26 -2.60 2.41
CA GLN A 111 -22.66 -1.60 3.28
C GLN A 111 -22.92 -0.20 2.75
N ASP A 112 -22.96 0.76 3.67
CA ASP A 112 -22.98 2.17 3.35
C ASP A 112 -21.53 2.69 3.26
N ASP A 113 -21.23 3.34 2.14
CA ASP A 113 -20.01 4.12 1.98
C ASP A 113 -20.20 5.53 2.58
N TRP A 114 -19.08 6.17 2.94
CA TRP A 114 -19.09 7.53 3.50
C TRP A 114 -19.64 8.59 2.53
N ARG A 115 -19.68 8.32 1.21
CA ARG A 115 -20.32 9.17 0.19
C ARG A 115 -21.84 8.94 0.09
N GLY A 116 -22.42 8.08 0.92
CA GLY A 116 -23.82 7.66 0.85
C GLY A 116 -24.10 6.65 -0.27
N TRP A 117 -23.06 6.13 -0.93
CA TRP A 117 -23.20 5.05 -1.90
C TRP A 117 -23.46 3.75 -1.15
N LYS A 118 -24.17 2.82 -1.79
CA LYS A 118 -24.32 1.46 -1.24
C LYS A 118 -23.43 0.50 -2.01
N GLU A 119 -22.52 -0.15 -1.30
CA GLU A 119 -21.72 -1.25 -1.82
C GLU A 119 -22.44 -2.57 -1.54
N ILE A 120 -22.49 -3.45 -2.54
CA ILE A 120 -23.00 -4.80 -2.39
C ILE A 120 -21.97 -5.80 -2.91
N ASN A 121 -21.63 -6.77 -2.07
CA ASN A 121 -20.64 -7.79 -2.36
C ASN A 121 -21.34 -9.13 -2.50
N TYR A 122 -21.22 -9.75 -3.68
CA TYR A 122 -21.69 -11.09 -3.98
C TYR A 122 -20.51 -12.04 -3.96
N MET A 123 -20.56 -13.05 -3.09
CA MET A 123 -19.50 -14.03 -2.91
C MET A 123 -20.09 -15.44 -2.86
N GLN A 124 -19.24 -16.44 -3.03
CA GLN A 124 -19.54 -17.81 -2.64
C GLN A 124 -19.28 -17.98 -1.13
N GLU A 125 -19.95 -18.93 -0.50
CA GLU A 125 -19.65 -19.35 0.87
C GLU A 125 -19.47 -20.88 0.98
N VAL A 126 -18.80 -21.28 2.06
CA VAL A 126 -18.80 -22.64 2.60
C VAL A 126 -19.13 -22.55 4.09
N ASN A 127 -20.20 -23.24 4.50
CA ASN A 127 -20.71 -23.27 5.88
C ASN A 127 -20.97 -21.88 6.50
N GLY A 128 -21.51 -20.93 5.72
CA GLY A 128 -21.83 -19.59 6.19
C GLY A 128 -20.65 -18.62 6.23
N TYR A 129 -19.45 -19.04 5.81
CA TYR A 129 -18.26 -18.20 5.73
C TYR A 129 -17.97 -17.82 4.27
N PRO A 130 -17.77 -16.53 3.97
CA PRO A 130 -17.49 -16.08 2.60
C PRO A 130 -16.14 -16.60 2.12
N LEU A 131 -16.09 -17.00 0.86
CA LEU A 131 -14.85 -17.32 0.15
C LEU A 131 -14.30 -16.02 -0.47
N PRO A 132 -13.11 -15.56 -0.05
CA PRO A 132 -12.46 -14.42 -0.71
C PRO A 132 -12.23 -14.70 -2.20
N ASP A 133 -12.08 -13.63 -2.98
CA ASP A 133 -11.84 -13.68 -4.43
C ASP A 133 -12.89 -14.46 -5.23
N THR A 134 -14.14 -14.46 -4.75
CA THR A 134 -15.28 -15.01 -5.48
C THR A 134 -16.33 -13.96 -5.77
N GLY A 135 -16.98 -14.07 -6.94
CA GLY A 135 -18.09 -13.22 -7.35
C GLY A 135 -17.71 -11.79 -7.71
N CYS A 136 -18.42 -10.80 -7.16
CA CYS A 136 -18.27 -9.40 -7.57
C CYS A 136 -18.67 -8.38 -6.51
N VAL A 137 -18.13 -7.17 -6.66
CA VAL A 137 -18.44 -5.98 -5.88
C VAL A 137 -19.14 -4.98 -6.77
N VAL A 138 -20.24 -4.38 -6.31
CA VAL A 138 -20.97 -3.35 -7.04
C VAL A 138 -21.30 -2.18 -6.12
N GLN A 139 -21.02 -0.95 -6.55
CA GLN A 139 -21.41 0.25 -5.81
C GLN A 139 -22.47 1.04 -6.56
N VAL A 140 -23.50 1.47 -5.83
CA VAL A 140 -24.67 2.17 -6.35
C VAL A 140 -24.79 3.54 -5.72
N HIS A 141 -24.84 4.56 -6.57
CA HIS A 141 -25.10 5.94 -6.20
C HIS A 141 -26.54 6.12 -5.67
N PRO A 142 -26.83 7.06 -4.76
CA PRO A 142 -28.19 7.36 -4.28
C PRO A 142 -29.25 7.60 -5.37
N SER A 143 -28.82 8.03 -6.56
CA SER A 143 -29.70 8.19 -7.73
C SER A 143 -30.17 6.86 -8.35
N GLY A 144 -29.61 5.72 -7.93
CA GLY A 144 -29.89 4.38 -8.45
C GLY A 144 -29.04 3.98 -9.65
N ASN A 145 -27.90 4.64 -9.87
CA ASN A 145 -26.96 4.28 -10.94
C ASN A 145 -25.77 3.50 -10.37
N VAL A 146 -25.29 2.50 -11.11
CA VAL A 146 -24.02 1.83 -10.79
C VAL A 146 -22.88 2.79 -11.09
N VAL A 147 -21.98 2.97 -10.14
CA VAL A 147 -20.78 3.82 -10.25
C VAL A 147 -19.49 3.03 -10.19
N ASN A 148 -19.54 1.82 -9.63
CA ASN A 148 -18.42 0.91 -9.57
C ASN A 148 -18.90 -0.53 -9.71
N PHE A 149 -18.12 -1.35 -10.41
CA PHE A 149 -18.26 -2.78 -10.52
C PHE A 149 -16.88 -3.39 -10.64
N HIS A 150 -16.62 -4.44 -9.87
CA HIS A 150 -15.39 -5.22 -9.97
C HIS A 150 -15.71 -6.71 -9.88
N TYR A 151 -15.26 -7.48 -10.88
CA TYR A 151 -15.43 -8.92 -10.93
C TYR A 151 -14.24 -9.63 -10.29
N ASN A 152 -14.47 -10.21 -9.11
CA ASN A 152 -13.46 -10.98 -8.36
C ASN A 152 -13.34 -12.43 -8.85
N GLY A 153 -14.37 -12.96 -9.51
CA GLY A 153 -14.46 -14.36 -9.90
C GLY A 153 -13.50 -14.76 -11.02
N ARG A 154 -12.19 -14.87 -10.74
CA ARG A 154 -11.29 -15.65 -11.62
C ARG A 154 -11.77 -17.09 -11.62
N GLU A 155 -11.82 -17.73 -12.80
CA GLU A 155 -12.39 -19.08 -13.05
C GLU A 155 -13.30 -19.54 -11.90
N SER A 156 -14.49 -18.94 -11.81
CA SER A 156 -15.49 -19.20 -10.76
C SER A 156 -15.35 -20.61 -10.20
N ILE A 157 -14.89 -20.72 -8.94
CA ILE A 157 -14.42 -21.97 -8.35
C ILE A 157 -15.41 -23.09 -8.66
N LYS A 158 -15.02 -24.02 -9.53
CA LYS A 158 -15.88 -25.14 -9.92
C LYS A 158 -16.05 -26.13 -8.78
N GLU A 159 -15.07 -26.22 -7.89
CA GLU A 159 -15.05 -27.10 -6.72
C GLU A 159 -14.79 -26.32 -5.43
N LYS A 160 -15.84 -26.08 -4.63
CA LYS A 160 -15.72 -25.39 -3.34
C LYS A 160 -14.78 -26.15 -2.39
N PRO A 161 -14.00 -25.46 -1.55
CA PRO A 161 -13.17 -26.12 -0.57
C PRO A 161 -14.02 -26.91 0.43
N LEU A 162 -13.49 -28.06 0.87
CA LEU A 162 -14.15 -28.87 1.87
C LEU A 162 -13.98 -28.24 3.25
N TRP A 163 -15.04 -28.27 4.03
CA TRP A 163 -14.96 -27.92 5.44
C TRP A 163 -14.07 -28.94 6.19
N PRO A 164 -13.14 -28.49 7.04
CA PRO A 164 -12.34 -29.40 7.84
C PRO A 164 -13.20 -30.34 8.70
N SER A 165 -12.77 -31.61 8.83
CA SER A 165 -13.49 -32.60 9.66
C SER A 165 -13.43 -32.28 11.16
N GLU A 166 -12.38 -31.58 11.58
CA GLU A 166 -12.15 -31.14 12.95
C GLU A 166 -11.69 -29.68 12.94
N ILE A 167 -12.20 -28.89 13.88
CA ILE A 167 -11.79 -27.49 14.11
C ILE A 167 -11.45 -27.36 15.59
N VAL A 168 -10.28 -26.78 15.87
CA VAL A 168 -9.83 -26.51 17.24
C VAL A 168 -10.76 -25.50 17.90
N GLU A 169 -11.13 -25.72 19.16
CA GLU A 169 -12.01 -24.82 19.88
C GLU A 169 -11.45 -23.40 19.99
N GLU A 170 -12.29 -22.39 19.76
CA GLU A 170 -11.95 -20.96 19.80
C GLU A 170 -11.19 -20.56 21.08
N ASN A 171 -11.62 -21.06 22.24
CA ASN A 171 -11.01 -20.74 23.53
C ASN A 171 -9.58 -21.26 23.64
N ILE A 172 -9.29 -22.45 23.08
CA ILE A 172 -7.93 -23.02 23.09
C ILE A 172 -6.99 -22.15 22.25
N VAL A 173 -7.46 -21.72 21.08
CA VAL A 173 -6.71 -20.82 20.19
C VAL A 173 -6.46 -19.48 20.89
N LEU A 174 -7.49 -18.92 21.50
CA LEU A 174 -7.43 -17.63 22.19
C LEU A 174 -6.48 -17.66 23.39
N ASP A 175 -6.52 -18.70 24.22
CA ASP A 175 -5.63 -18.85 25.37
C ASP A 175 -4.16 -18.98 24.93
N ASN A 176 -3.91 -19.73 23.86
CA ASN A 176 -2.57 -19.86 23.27
C ASN A 176 -2.04 -18.53 22.72
N LEU A 177 -2.88 -17.73 22.06
CA LEU A 177 -2.53 -16.40 21.57
C LEU A 177 -2.21 -15.46 22.73
N LYS A 178 -3.09 -15.39 23.72
CA LYS A 178 -2.90 -14.54 24.91
C LYS A 178 -1.61 -14.90 25.64
N ALA A 179 -1.29 -16.18 25.78
CA ALA A 179 -0.07 -16.64 26.45
C ALA A 179 1.22 -16.19 25.75
N LYS A 180 1.20 -16.08 24.41
CA LYS A 180 2.36 -15.68 23.59
C LYS A 180 2.43 -14.18 23.34
N GLN A 181 1.34 -13.45 23.56
CA GLN A 181 1.26 -12.02 23.33
C GLN A 181 2.27 -11.27 24.22
N ASP A 182 2.99 -10.34 23.60
CA ASP A 182 3.83 -9.36 24.25
C ASP A 182 3.51 -7.93 23.75
N MET A 183 4.12 -6.92 24.39
CA MET A 183 4.05 -5.52 23.98
C MET A 183 5.44 -4.91 23.85
N ARG A 184 5.66 -4.11 22.80
CA ARG A 184 6.89 -3.35 22.56
C ARG A 184 6.61 -1.85 22.68
N LEU A 185 7.49 -1.12 23.38
CA LEU A 185 7.43 0.34 23.48
C LEU A 185 8.07 0.96 22.24
N VAL A 186 7.35 1.86 21.56
CA VAL A 186 7.82 2.54 20.33
C VAL A 186 7.35 4.00 20.29
N PHE A 187 8.03 4.81 19.48
CA PHE A 187 7.46 6.06 18.97
C PHE A 187 6.70 5.79 17.67
N VAL A 188 5.53 6.39 17.49
CA VAL A 188 4.76 6.32 16.24
C VAL A 188 4.27 7.70 15.84
N ASP A 189 4.30 8.04 14.55
CA ASP A 189 3.65 9.24 14.03
C ASP A 189 2.17 8.96 13.70
N LEU A 190 1.26 9.64 14.38
CA LEU A 190 -0.18 9.51 14.16
C LEU A 190 -0.77 10.70 13.39
N THR A 191 0.04 11.64 12.89
CA THR A 191 -0.40 12.86 12.17
C THR A 191 -1.38 12.56 11.03
N HIS A 192 -1.03 11.63 10.14
CA HIS A 192 -1.88 11.25 9.01
C HIS A 192 -2.75 10.02 9.29
N SER A 193 -2.69 9.49 10.52
CA SER A 193 -3.55 8.38 10.91
C SER A 193 -4.97 8.85 11.18
N LEU A 194 -5.93 7.94 11.00
CA LEU A 194 -7.33 8.14 11.41
C LEU A 194 -7.58 7.61 12.84
N CYS A 195 -6.51 7.45 13.63
CA CYS A 195 -6.63 6.84 14.95
C CYS A 195 -7.37 7.76 15.93
N LYS A 196 -8.16 7.14 16.80
CA LYS A 196 -8.95 7.83 17.82
C LYS A 196 -8.84 7.13 19.16
N TYR A 197 -8.95 7.92 20.22
CA TYR A 197 -9.28 7.36 21.52
C TYR A 197 -10.75 6.92 21.57
N GLU A 198 -11.10 6.13 22.57
CA GLU A 198 -12.45 5.58 22.78
C GLU A 198 -13.55 6.66 22.87
N ASN A 199 -13.22 7.87 23.37
CA ASN A 199 -14.13 9.01 23.43
C ASN A 199 -14.30 9.75 22.08
N GLY A 200 -13.67 9.27 21.00
CA GLY A 200 -13.73 9.87 19.66
C GLY A 200 -12.72 11.00 19.41
N GLU A 201 -11.89 11.34 20.40
CA GLU A 201 -10.81 12.32 20.28
C GLU A 201 -9.73 11.80 19.30
N GLU A 202 -9.36 12.62 18.32
CA GLU A 202 -8.32 12.28 17.36
C GLU A 202 -6.93 12.29 17.98
N VAL A 203 -6.11 11.32 17.58
CA VAL A 203 -4.72 11.20 18.03
C VAL A 203 -3.80 11.63 16.90
N LYS A 204 -2.97 12.66 17.11
CA LYS A 204 -2.15 13.30 16.05
C LYS A 204 -0.73 13.60 16.53
N GLY A 205 0.26 13.49 15.64
CA GLY A 205 1.66 13.70 15.98
C GLY A 205 2.32 12.49 16.63
N TYR A 206 3.57 12.67 17.07
CA TYR A 206 4.35 11.60 17.67
C TYR A 206 3.84 11.22 19.05
N HIS A 207 3.67 9.93 19.27
CA HIS A 207 3.25 9.36 20.54
C HIS A 207 4.18 8.22 20.96
N LEU A 208 4.44 8.14 22.26
CA LEU A 208 5.06 6.96 22.86
C LEU A 208 3.95 5.95 23.18
N VAL A 209 4.00 4.79 22.55
CA VAL A 209 2.93 3.78 22.64
C VAL A 209 3.49 2.38 22.82
N TYR A 210 2.63 1.47 23.29
CA TYR A 210 2.86 0.04 23.25
C TYR A 210 2.16 -0.58 22.04
N VAL A 211 2.91 -1.30 21.22
CA VAL A 211 2.45 -2.08 20.05
C VAL A 211 2.38 -3.56 20.43
N PRO A 212 1.33 -4.29 20.04
CA PRO A 212 1.25 -5.73 20.27
C PRO A 212 2.25 -6.50 19.38
N GLU A 213 2.97 -7.45 19.98
CA GLU A 213 3.83 -8.40 19.29
C GLU A 213 3.40 -9.85 19.59
N PRO A 214 2.96 -10.63 18.60
CA PRO A 214 2.59 -10.22 17.24
C PRO A 214 1.32 -9.34 17.23
N SER A 215 1.16 -8.50 16.21
CA SER A 215 -0.03 -7.65 16.05
C SER A 215 -1.18 -8.37 15.33
N HIS A 216 -0.84 -9.35 14.50
CA HIS A 216 -1.76 -10.21 13.76
C HIS A 216 -1.16 -11.61 13.67
N VAL A 217 -1.98 -12.64 13.82
CA VAL A 217 -1.57 -14.05 13.70
C VAL A 217 -2.64 -14.80 12.92
N PHE A 218 -2.19 -15.69 12.06
CA PHE A 218 -3.01 -16.60 11.28
C PHE A 218 -2.84 -18.01 11.80
N ILE A 219 -3.88 -18.55 12.43
CA ILE A 219 -3.84 -19.89 13.04
C ILE A 219 -4.69 -20.83 12.19
N ASP A 220 -4.10 -21.93 11.73
CA ASP A 220 -4.81 -22.98 11.02
C ASP A 220 -5.93 -23.56 11.89
N ALA A 221 -7.17 -23.49 11.41
CA ALA A 221 -8.34 -23.86 12.20
C ALA A 221 -8.41 -25.36 12.54
N SER A 222 -7.77 -26.22 11.74
CA SER A 222 -7.79 -27.67 11.93
C SER A 222 -6.75 -28.13 12.93
N THR A 223 -5.58 -27.47 12.93
CA THR A 223 -4.41 -27.89 13.73
C THR A 223 -4.15 -27.01 14.94
N GLY A 224 -4.71 -25.80 14.98
CA GLY A 224 -4.45 -24.80 16.02
C GLY A 224 -3.03 -24.26 15.99
N LYS A 225 -2.30 -24.46 14.89
CA LYS A 225 -0.91 -24.02 14.71
C LYS A 225 -0.86 -22.71 13.94
N ASP A 226 0.12 -21.91 14.29
CA ASP A 226 0.52 -20.72 13.53
C ASP A 226 0.96 -21.14 12.12
N LEU A 227 0.36 -20.52 11.10
CA LEU A 227 0.57 -20.84 9.70
C LEU A 227 1.97 -20.44 9.21
N PHE A 228 2.48 -19.29 9.66
CA PHE A 228 3.73 -18.71 9.16
C PHE A 228 4.88 -18.79 10.19
N GLY A 229 4.53 -19.04 11.45
CA GLY A 229 5.48 -19.14 12.54
C GLY A 229 5.83 -17.78 13.16
N PRO A 230 6.47 -17.79 14.35
CA PRO A 230 6.61 -16.60 15.18
C PRO A 230 7.56 -15.54 14.59
N ASP A 231 8.43 -15.91 13.66
CA ASP A 231 9.39 -14.97 13.07
C ASP A 231 8.79 -14.17 11.91
N HIS A 232 7.72 -14.67 11.27
CA HIS A 232 7.02 -13.97 10.18
C HIS A 232 6.41 -12.62 10.62
N TYR A 233 6.07 -12.50 11.90
CA TYR A 233 5.39 -11.30 12.44
C TYR A 233 6.33 -10.33 13.16
N LYS A 234 7.61 -10.70 13.32
CA LYS A 234 8.58 -9.85 14.01
C LYS A 234 9.15 -8.85 13.04
N LEU A 235 9.42 -7.64 13.53
CA LEU A 235 10.28 -6.74 12.77
C LEU A 235 11.70 -7.31 12.69
N PRO A 236 12.43 -7.02 11.59
CA PRO A 236 13.82 -7.42 11.46
C PRO A 236 14.65 -6.90 12.64
N SER A 237 15.54 -7.75 13.15
CA SER A 237 16.48 -7.36 14.20
C SER A 237 17.40 -6.26 13.70
N ALA A 238 17.77 -5.31 14.57
CA ALA A 238 18.61 -4.19 14.22
C ALA A 238 19.78 -4.02 15.20
N VAL A 239 21.00 -3.87 14.66
CA VAL A 239 22.25 -3.74 15.41
C VAL A 239 22.80 -2.32 15.36
N ALA A 240 23.48 -1.90 16.42
CA ALA A 240 24.10 -0.59 16.50
C ALA A 240 25.17 -0.42 15.40
N VAL A 241 25.23 0.77 14.80
CA VAL A 241 26.22 1.10 13.78
C VAL A 241 27.62 1.25 14.38
N GLU A 242 28.62 0.56 13.82
CA GLU A 242 30.01 0.65 14.25
C GLU A 242 30.77 1.85 13.66
N LYS A 243 31.93 2.20 14.25
CA LYS A 243 32.79 3.29 13.74
C LYS A 243 33.51 2.87 12.46
N SER A 244 33.40 3.69 11.42
CA SER A 244 34.35 3.68 10.30
C SER A 244 35.78 3.87 10.80
N LYS A 245 36.71 3.07 10.26
CA LYS A 245 38.15 3.12 10.59
C LYS A 245 38.91 4.23 9.83
N LYS A 246 38.30 4.89 8.84
CA LYS A 246 38.94 5.96 8.05
C LYS A 246 38.26 7.30 8.33
N GLY A 247 39.08 8.30 8.64
CA GLY A 247 38.66 9.63 9.09
C GLY A 247 37.81 10.40 8.08
N ASN A 248 36.91 11.22 8.63
CA ASN A 248 35.90 11.97 7.91
C ASN A 248 36.53 13.12 7.11
N GLU A 249 36.77 12.90 5.83
CA GLU A 249 36.86 14.02 4.89
C GLU A 249 35.44 14.56 4.68
N ARG A 250 35.18 15.75 5.22
CA ARG A 250 33.98 16.56 4.91
C ARG A 250 34.08 17.06 3.46
N GLY A 251 33.82 16.16 2.52
CA GLY A 251 33.61 16.48 1.10
C GLY A 251 32.14 16.77 0.81
N ASP A 252 31.85 17.23 -0.39
CA ASP A 252 30.48 17.46 -0.86
C ASP A 252 29.71 16.11 -0.92
N VAL A 253 28.45 16.09 -0.48
CA VAL A 253 27.61 14.88 -0.57
C VAL A 253 27.44 14.43 -2.01
N PHE A 254 27.47 15.38 -2.96
CA PHE A 254 27.32 15.08 -4.38
C PHE A 254 28.50 14.30 -4.97
N GLU A 255 29.67 14.30 -4.33
CA GLU A 255 30.82 13.48 -4.73
C GLU A 255 30.61 11.98 -4.49
N LEU A 256 29.65 11.61 -3.64
CA LEU A 256 29.28 10.22 -3.38
C LEU A 256 28.24 9.68 -4.37
N PHE A 257 27.70 10.56 -5.22
CA PHE A 257 26.89 10.17 -6.34
C PHE A 257 27.78 9.99 -7.57
N ASP A 258 27.52 8.95 -8.34
CA ASP A 258 28.04 8.84 -9.71
C ASP A 258 27.22 9.75 -10.63
N TRP A 259 27.28 11.07 -10.38
CA TRP A 259 26.46 12.07 -11.04
C TRP A 259 27.30 13.29 -11.44
N ASN A 260 27.47 13.48 -12.74
CA ASN A 260 28.03 14.72 -13.28
C ASN A 260 26.91 15.71 -13.60
N LYS A 261 26.72 16.72 -12.74
CA LYS A 261 25.70 17.77 -12.90
C LYS A 261 25.72 18.47 -14.27
N GLU A 262 26.90 18.64 -14.89
CA GLU A 262 27.02 19.34 -16.19
C GLU A 262 26.44 18.54 -17.37
N GLY A 263 26.39 17.20 -17.25
CA GLY A 263 25.83 16.31 -18.26
C GLY A 263 24.30 16.21 -18.24
N PHE A 264 23.67 16.78 -17.20
CA PHE A 264 22.24 16.70 -16.97
C PHE A 264 21.56 18.06 -17.13
N THR A 265 20.29 18.03 -17.47
CA THR A 265 19.42 19.21 -17.54
C THR A 265 18.29 19.04 -16.54
N LYS A 266 18.02 20.08 -15.74
CA LYS A 266 16.85 20.12 -14.87
C LYS A 266 15.60 20.19 -15.75
N VAL A 267 14.71 19.20 -15.62
CA VAL A 267 13.49 19.09 -16.45
C VAL A 267 12.23 19.46 -15.68
N ASP A 268 12.27 19.38 -14.35
CA ASP A 268 11.11 19.58 -13.49
C ASP A 268 11.54 19.97 -12.06
N GLU A 269 10.71 20.75 -11.39
CA GLU A 269 10.82 21.09 -9.96
C GLU A 269 9.42 21.27 -9.38
N THR A 270 9.15 20.51 -8.34
CA THR A 270 7.91 20.56 -7.59
C THR A 270 8.21 20.92 -6.15
N GLU A 271 7.47 21.86 -5.61
CA GLU A 271 7.57 22.31 -4.23
C GLU A 271 6.24 22.09 -3.53
N ASN A 272 6.26 21.43 -2.38
CA ASN A 272 5.10 21.34 -1.48
C ASN A 272 5.41 22.08 -0.18
N ASP A 273 4.59 21.89 0.87
CA ASP A 273 4.76 22.61 2.12
C ASP A 273 6.09 22.28 2.84
N ASP A 274 6.55 21.02 2.72
CA ASP A 274 7.67 20.49 3.51
C ASP A 274 8.96 20.26 2.69
N GLU A 275 8.84 20.00 1.39
CA GLU A 275 9.93 19.53 0.53
C GLU A 275 9.98 20.22 -0.84
N ILE A 276 11.20 20.31 -1.38
CA ILE A 276 11.48 20.65 -2.79
C ILE A 276 12.02 19.39 -3.46
N ARG A 277 11.37 18.95 -4.53
CA ARG A 277 11.82 17.85 -5.38
C ARG A 277 12.23 18.36 -6.75
N MET A 278 13.47 18.09 -7.12
CA MET A 278 14.07 18.43 -8.40
C MET A 278 14.32 17.16 -9.23
N LYS A 279 14.15 17.27 -10.54
CA LYS A 279 14.39 16.18 -11.49
C LYS A 279 15.35 16.62 -12.59
N PHE A 280 16.29 15.75 -12.90
CA PHE A 280 17.37 15.98 -13.86
C PHE A 280 17.49 14.80 -14.82
N VAL A 281 17.62 15.08 -16.11
CA VAL A 281 17.72 14.06 -17.17
C VAL A 281 19.02 14.26 -17.96
N PRO A 282 19.71 13.19 -18.40
CA PRO A 282 20.87 13.32 -19.27
C PRO A 282 20.52 14.07 -20.56
N LYS A 283 21.41 14.97 -21.01
CA LYS A 283 21.21 15.74 -22.24
C LYS A 283 21.02 14.86 -23.49
N GLU A 284 21.65 13.69 -23.51
CA GLU A 284 21.52 12.72 -24.61
C GLU A 284 20.14 12.08 -24.68
N GLU A 285 19.48 11.90 -23.54
CA GLU A 285 18.17 11.25 -23.46
C GLU A 285 17.06 12.17 -23.96
N LEU A 286 17.20 13.47 -23.70
CA LEU A 286 16.33 14.50 -24.29
C LEU A 286 16.36 14.49 -25.83
N GLN A 287 17.45 13.99 -26.44
CA GLN A 287 17.57 13.88 -27.91
C GLN A 287 17.00 12.58 -28.47
N LYS A 288 16.81 11.56 -27.64
CA LYS A 288 16.35 10.21 -28.05
C LYS A 288 14.84 10.02 -28.00
N GLN A 289 14.09 10.99 -27.45
CA GLN A 289 12.63 10.91 -27.38
C GLN A 289 12.05 10.81 -28.79
N LYS A 290 11.53 9.64 -29.13
CA LYS A 290 10.72 9.43 -30.33
C LYS A 290 9.28 9.81 -30.00
N GLU A 291 8.59 10.40 -30.96
CA GLU A 291 7.13 10.52 -30.88
C GLU A 291 6.55 9.10 -30.96
N GLU A 292 5.98 8.61 -29.86
CA GLU A 292 5.20 7.39 -29.85
C GLU A 292 3.95 7.61 -30.71
N LYS A 293 3.68 6.69 -31.64
CA LYS A 293 2.69 6.94 -32.70
C LYS A 293 1.25 6.78 -32.23
N ASN A 294 1.02 6.06 -31.13
CA ASN A 294 -0.31 5.78 -30.60
C ASN A 294 -0.50 6.44 -29.22
N PRO A 295 -1.16 7.60 -29.13
CA PRO A 295 -1.33 8.33 -27.87
C PRO A 295 -2.31 7.67 -26.88
N TYR A 296 -2.87 6.50 -27.23
CA TYR A 296 -3.86 5.77 -26.43
C TYR A 296 -3.29 4.57 -25.66
N LEU A 297 -1.98 4.33 -25.75
CA LEU A 297 -1.34 3.27 -24.98
C LEU A 297 -1.28 3.66 -23.50
N MET A 298 -1.38 2.68 -22.61
CA MET A 298 -1.27 2.93 -21.17
C MET A 298 0.10 3.54 -20.83
N ASN A 299 1.17 3.15 -21.52
CA ASN A 299 2.49 3.75 -21.35
C ASN A 299 2.50 5.25 -21.68
N GLU A 300 1.79 5.69 -22.74
CA GLU A 300 1.70 7.11 -23.08
C GLU A 300 0.89 7.90 -22.05
N PHE A 301 -0.17 7.29 -21.52
CA PHE A 301 -0.91 7.84 -20.41
C PHE A 301 -0.02 8.00 -19.17
N PHE A 302 0.72 6.97 -18.77
CA PHE A 302 1.67 7.05 -17.68
C PHE A 302 2.78 8.07 -17.94
N ASN A 303 3.30 8.18 -19.16
CA ASN A 303 4.30 9.19 -19.51
C ASN A 303 3.75 10.62 -19.37
N LYS A 304 2.46 10.84 -19.65
CA LYS A 304 1.77 12.13 -19.47
C LYS A 304 1.54 12.44 -17.98
N HIS A 305 1.04 11.49 -17.20
CA HIS A 305 0.61 11.71 -15.81
C HIS A 305 1.72 11.50 -14.78
N LEU A 306 2.71 10.67 -15.09
CA LEU A 306 3.92 10.41 -14.32
C LEU A 306 5.14 10.71 -15.20
N PRO A 307 5.50 12.01 -15.39
CA PRO A 307 6.60 12.40 -16.26
C PRO A 307 7.96 11.77 -15.94
N MET A 308 8.11 11.19 -14.73
CA MET A 308 9.30 10.42 -14.36
C MET A 308 9.48 9.14 -15.19
N LEU A 309 8.40 8.51 -15.65
CA LEU A 309 8.42 7.30 -16.47
C LEU A 309 8.76 7.58 -17.94
N LYS A 310 8.72 8.85 -18.34
CA LYS A 310 9.11 9.30 -19.69
C LYS A 310 10.61 9.08 -19.98
N TYR A 311 11.39 8.88 -18.93
CA TYR A 311 12.84 8.83 -19.00
C TYR A 311 13.32 7.48 -18.45
N ASN A 312 14.13 6.79 -19.24
CA ASN A 312 14.85 5.60 -18.81
C ASN A 312 15.98 5.93 -17.83
N ASN A 313 16.61 7.10 -17.95
CA ASN A 313 17.59 7.58 -16.99
C ASN A 313 17.18 8.94 -16.41
N LEU A 314 17.09 8.99 -15.09
CA LEU A 314 16.62 10.15 -14.35
C LEU A 314 17.36 10.24 -13.01
N VAL A 315 17.70 11.46 -12.61
CA VAL A 315 18.11 11.76 -11.24
C VAL A 315 17.04 12.61 -10.58
N SER A 316 16.51 12.15 -9.45
CA SER A 316 15.62 12.92 -8.59
C SER A 316 16.31 13.23 -7.27
N VAL A 317 16.22 14.49 -6.84
CA VAL A 317 16.77 14.99 -5.57
C VAL A 317 15.64 15.63 -4.79
N THR A 318 15.46 15.24 -3.53
CA THR A 318 14.45 15.79 -2.61
C THR A 318 15.13 16.39 -1.39
N ILE A 319 14.75 17.62 -1.07
CA ILE A 319 15.34 18.43 -0.01
C ILE A 319 14.23 18.94 0.91
N ASP A 320 14.43 18.84 2.22
CA ASP A 320 13.55 19.42 3.23
C ASP A 320 13.69 20.97 3.22
N LYS A 321 12.57 21.68 3.14
CA LYS A 321 12.55 23.14 2.97
C LYS A 321 13.07 23.91 4.18
N LEU A 322 12.86 23.38 5.38
CA LEU A 322 13.17 24.08 6.62
C LEU A 322 14.65 23.95 6.98
N THR A 323 15.22 22.78 6.71
CA THR A 323 16.60 22.43 7.05
C THR A 323 17.55 22.56 5.87
N ASN A 324 17.02 22.53 4.65
CA ASN A 324 17.80 22.39 3.42
C ASN A 324 18.67 21.12 3.41
N GLU A 325 18.25 20.08 4.15
CA GLU A 325 18.90 18.77 4.19
C GLU A 325 18.33 17.85 3.11
N LEU A 326 19.19 16.95 2.60
CA LEU A 326 18.77 15.93 1.64
C LEU A 326 17.89 14.90 2.36
N THR A 327 16.66 14.70 1.90
CA THR A 327 15.74 13.66 2.39
C THR A 327 15.52 12.54 1.39
N GLY A 328 15.80 12.79 0.10
CA GLY A 328 15.67 11.79 -0.95
C GLY A 328 16.65 11.96 -2.10
N PHE A 329 17.14 10.86 -2.64
CA PHE A 329 17.90 10.79 -3.88
C PHE A 329 17.55 9.51 -4.61
N ILE A 330 17.25 9.60 -5.91
CA ILE A 330 17.02 8.43 -6.76
C ILE A 330 17.75 8.65 -8.08
N LYS A 331 18.61 7.70 -8.45
CA LYS A 331 19.21 7.61 -9.79
C LYS A 331 18.63 6.39 -10.48
N LEU A 332 17.67 6.63 -11.37
CA LEU A 332 17.17 5.64 -12.31
C LEU A 332 18.15 5.54 -13.47
N THR A 333 18.53 4.32 -13.83
CA THR A 333 19.35 4.04 -15.01
C THR A 333 18.80 2.84 -15.77
N ASP A 334 19.04 2.77 -17.08
CA ASP A 334 18.74 1.58 -17.88
C ASP A 334 19.34 0.32 -17.22
N ASP A 335 18.59 -0.79 -17.28
CA ASP A 335 18.98 -2.12 -16.78
C ASP A 335 20.27 -2.59 -17.43
N LYS A 336 21.39 -2.25 -16.81
CA LYS A 336 22.69 -2.83 -17.10
C LYS A 336 23.08 -3.65 -15.89
N GLU A 337 23.41 -4.91 -16.13
CA GLU A 337 24.01 -5.76 -15.10
C GLU A 337 25.20 -5.02 -14.47
N VAL A 338 25.05 -4.63 -13.20
CA VAL A 338 26.11 -4.00 -12.44
C VAL A 338 27.03 -5.11 -11.95
N LYS A 339 28.34 -4.94 -12.14
CA LYS A 339 29.29 -5.95 -11.67
C LYS A 339 29.49 -5.82 -10.17
N GLN A 340 29.36 -6.91 -9.44
CA GLN A 340 29.70 -6.95 -8.02
C GLN A 340 31.23 -6.94 -7.84
N ILE A 341 31.83 -5.75 -7.73
CA ILE A 341 33.27 -5.56 -7.50
C ILE A 341 33.57 -5.38 -6.01
N LEU A 342 32.76 -4.59 -5.33
CA LEU A 342 32.84 -4.32 -3.91
C LEU A 342 32.10 -5.40 -3.12
N SER A 343 32.66 -5.77 -1.98
CA SER A 343 31.96 -6.58 -0.99
C SER A 343 30.85 -5.78 -0.30
N ARG A 344 29.85 -6.48 0.25
CA ARG A 344 28.79 -5.86 1.07
C ARG A 344 29.35 -5.01 2.22
N GLU A 345 30.43 -5.44 2.86
CA GLU A 345 31.06 -4.65 3.93
C GLU A 345 31.65 -3.35 3.38
N GLU A 346 32.30 -3.38 2.22
CA GLU A 346 32.78 -2.16 1.58
C GLU A 346 31.62 -1.23 1.16
N CYS A 347 30.54 -1.79 0.63
CA CYS A 347 29.31 -1.05 0.33
C CYS A 347 28.67 -0.45 1.59
N LEU A 348 28.63 -1.19 2.71
CA LEU A 348 28.13 -0.69 3.99
C LEU A 348 28.99 0.48 4.48
N GLN A 349 30.31 0.39 4.39
CA GLN A 349 31.19 1.51 4.74
C GLN A 349 30.93 2.74 3.87
N LYS A 350 30.60 2.57 2.58
CA LYS A 350 30.18 3.67 1.70
C LYS A 350 28.83 4.26 2.12
N ALA A 351 27.85 3.41 2.46
CA ALA A 351 26.55 3.85 2.95
C ALA A 351 26.65 4.65 4.26
N LEU A 352 27.48 4.18 5.20
CA LEU A 352 27.75 4.88 6.46
C LEU A 352 28.49 6.20 6.23
N GLN A 353 29.49 6.24 5.34
CA GLN A 353 30.16 7.49 4.95
C GLN A 353 29.19 8.52 4.38
N PHE A 354 28.22 8.06 3.59
CA PHE A 354 27.15 8.92 3.08
C PHE A 354 26.26 9.43 4.20
N LEU A 355 25.74 8.54 5.06
CA LEU A 355 24.86 8.91 6.18
C LEU A 355 25.51 9.90 7.15
N GLU A 356 26.81 9.73 7.46
CA GLU A 356 27.54 10.66 8.33
C GLU A 356 27.64 12.09 7.75
N ARG A 357 27.41 12.27 6.43
CA ARG A 357 27.36 13.60 5.79
C ARG A 357 25.96 14.21 5.80
N VAL A 358 24.92 13.38 5.75
CA VAL A 358 23.52 13.83 5.63
C VAL A 358 22.88 14.03 7.01
N ILE A 359 23.23 13.18 7.98
CA ILE A 359 22.61 13.17 9.31
C ILE A 359 23.71 13.30 10.37
N PRO A 360 23.57 14.24 11.32
CA PRO A 360 24.50 14.32 12.44
C PRO A 360 24.35 13.11 13.39
N ASP A 361 25.48 12.62 13.91
CA ASP A 361 25.54 11.63 15.00
C ASP A 361 24.78 10.32 14.74
N ILE A 362 24.85 9.78 13.53
CA ILE A 362 24.14 8.56 13.11
C ILE A 362 24.32 7.35 14.05
N LYS A 363 25.45 7.29 14.77
CA LYS A 363 25.77 6.18 15.69
C LYS A 363 24.88 6.15 16.93
N GLN A 364 24.34 7.32 17.31
CA GLN A 364 23.44 7.42 18.44
C GLN A 364 22.02 7.00 18.07
N TYR A 365 21.63 7.21 16.80
CA TYR A 365 20.24 7.14 16.40
C TYR A 365 19.92 6.02 15.42
N LEU A 366 20.88 5.54 14.62
CA LEU A 366 20.62 4.54 13.60
C LEU A 366 21.07 3.15 14.03
N ARG A 367 20.23 2.16 13.73
CA ARG A 367 20.55 0.73 13.85
C ARG A 367 20.30 0.02 12.53
N LEU A 368 21.28 -0.73 12.06
CA LEU A 368 21.24 -1.47 10.79
C LEU A 368 20.42 -2.75 10.94
N TRP A 369 19.52 -3.03 10.00
CA TRP A 369 18.82 -4.30 9.92
C TRP A 369 19.78 -5.46 9.64
N GLU A 370 19.67 -6.53 10.43
CA GLU A 370 20.48 -7.75 10.25
C GLU A 370 19.99 -8.59 9.08
N GLU A 371 18.68 -8.57 8.85
CA GLU A 371 18.03 -9.29 7.78
C GLU A 371 18.44 -8.69 6.44
N ARG A 372 18.68 -9.57 5.47
CA ARG A 372 19.31 -9.22 4.21
C ARG A 372 18.35 -9.55 3.10
N GLU A 373 18.02 -8.55 2.30
CA GLU A 373 17.55 -8.82 0.95
C GLU A 373 18.73 -9.35 0.13
N GLU A 374 18.46 -10.32 -0.73
CA GLU A 374 19.46 -10.77 -1.71
C GLU A 374 19.85 -9.59 -2.60
N ALA A 375 21.15 -9.43 -2.82
CA ALA A 375 21.65 -8.39 -3.71
C ALA A 375 21.23 -8.74 -5.13
N GLU A 376 20.23 -8.05 -5.65
CA GLU A 376 19.83 -8.13 -7.05
C GLU A 376 20.68 -7.18 -7.88
N ASP A 377 21.08 -7.64 -9.06
CA ASP A 377 21.70 -6.83 -10.11
C ASP A 377 22.91 -5.99 -9.66
N GLY A 378 23.70 -6.50 -8.71
CA GLY A 378 24.89 -5.80 -8.20
C GLY A 378 24.60 -4.55 -7.37
N ILE A 379 23.41 -4.45 -6.78
CA ILE A 379 23.00 -3.36 -5.89
C ILE A 379 22.88 -3.88 -4.46
N GLU A 380 23.64 -3.30 -3.54
CA GLU A 380 23.55 -3.62 -2.10
C GLU A 380 22.57 -2.67 -1.42
N ARG A 381 21.57 -3.24 -0.74
CA ARG A 381 20.51 -2.51 -0.03
C ARG A 381 20.72 -2.55 1.49
N PHE A 382 20.60 -1.40 2.13
CA PHE A 382 20.74 -1.23 3.57
C PHE A 382 19.56 -0.45 4.14
N ILE A 383 18.94 -0.99 5.19
CA ILE A 383 17.83 -0.37 5.91
C ILE A 383 18.30 -0.10 7.34
N PHE A 384 18.06 1.13 7.81
CA PHE A 384 18.39 1.56 9.15
C PHE A 384 17.12 2.03 9.88
N SER A 385 16.84 1.45 11.04
CA SER A 385 15.82 1.95 11.95
C SER A 385 16.34 3.07 12.82
N VAL A 386 15.46 4.00 13.18
CA VAL A 386 15.76 5.10 14.10
C VAL A 386 15.42 4.71 15.53
N TYR A 387 16.33 5.02 16.46
CA TYR A 387 16.20 4.79 17.89
C TYR A 387 16.48 6.08 18.65
N ILE A 388 15.57 6.47 19.54
CA ILE A 388 15.71 7.60 20.45
C ILE A 388 15.72 7.06 21.88
N ASN A 389 16.84 7.21 22.59
CA ASN A 389 17.01 6.67 23.94
C ASN A 389 16.67 5.17 24.01
N ASP A 390 17.18 4.39 23.05
CA ASP A 390 16.93 2.95 22.89
C ASP A 390 15.47 2.55 22.58
N ILE A 391 14.59 3.51 22.29
CA ILE A 391 13.20 3.29 21.86
C ILE A 391 13.13 3.46 20.33
N PRO A 392 12.66 2.46 19.58
CA PRO A 392 12.52 2.59 18.13
C PRO A 392 11.42 3.59 17.75
N ALA A 393 11.67 4.37 16.71
CA ALA A 393 10.62 5.11 16.00
C ALA A 393 10.09 4.23 14.87
N GLU A 394 8.87 3.75 15.04
CA GLU A 394 8.22 2.79 14.15
C GLU A 394 7.92 3.42 12.79
N TYR A 395 8.15 2.65 11.72
CA TYR A 395 8.04 3.07 10.32
C TYR A 395 8.97 4.20 9.86
N ASN A 396 9.73 4.86 10.74
CA ASN A 396 10.78 5.79 10.34
C ASN A 396 12.09 5.03 10.07
N GLN A 397 12.48 4.98 8.80
CA GLN A 397 13.63 4.22 8.33
C GLN A 397 14.47 5.06 7.37
N PHE A 398 15.78 4.79 7.35
CA PHE A 398 16.68 5.30 6.32
C PHE A 398 17.05 4.14 5.41
N MET A 399 16.80 4.30 4.12
CA MET A 399 17.07 3.29 3.10
C MET A 399 18.14 3.78 2.16
N ILE A 400 19.16 2.95 1.89
CA ILE A 400 20.26 3.29 0.98
C ILE A 400 20.58 2.12 0.08
N ASN A 401 20.68 2.41 -1.21
CA ASN A 401 21.15 1.44 -2.19
C ASN A 401 22.51 1.91 -2.74
N ILE A 402 23.49 1.02 -2.69
CA ILE A 402 24.86 1.25 -3.14
C ILE A 402 25.12 0.38 -4.37
N ASN A 403 25.64 1.01 -5.43
CA ASN A 403 26.13 0.29 -6.60
C ASN A 403 27.42 -0.47 -6.20
N ALA A 404 27.41 -1.81 -6.29
CA ALA A 404 28.54 -2.64 -5.88
C ALA A 404 29.71 -2.61 -6.89
N GLU A 405 29.58 -2.00 -8.07
CA GLU A 405 30.68 -1.84 -9.02
C GLU A 405 31.60 -0.69 -8.64
N ASN A 406 31.01 0.46 -8.27
CA ASN A 406 31.75 1.71 -8.05
C ASN A 406 31.55 2.34 -6.66
N GLY A 407 30.64 1.83 -5.85
CA GLY A 407 30.35 2.31 -4.50
C GLY A 407 29.53 3.60 -4.45
N ALA A 408 28.91 4.01 -5.56
CA ALA A 408 28.07 5.20 -5.62
C ALA A 408 26.69 4.95 -5.01
N VAL A 409 26.12 5.99 -4.41
CA VAL A 409 24.73 5.95 -3.93
C VAL A 409 23.79 6.05 -5.13
N MET A 410 22.90 5.07 -5.26
CA MET A 410 21.87 4.98 -6.31
C MET A 410 20.50 5.41 -5.79
N HIS A 411 20.22 5.11 -4.52
CA HIS A 411 18.98 5.46 -3.85
C HIS A 411 19.27 5.87 -2.41
N TYR A 412 18.60 6.92 -1.96
CA TYR A 412 18.50 7.30 -0.57
C TYR A 412 17.09 7.79 -0.29
N SER A 413 16.51 7.31 0.80
CA SER A 413 15.28 7.85 1.38
C SER A 413 15.45 7.90 2.89
N GLY A 414 15.05 9.02 3.49
CA GLY A 414 15.18 9.24 4.92
C GLY A 414 14.47 10.51 5.38
N GLU A 415 14.71 10.87 6.64
CA GLU A 415 14.11 12.03 7.31
C GLU A 415 15.16 13.13 7.53
N SER A 416 14.69 14.38 7.66
CA SER A 416 15.57 15.48 8.07
C SER A 416 15.97 15.36 9.55
N SER A 417 17.08 15.97 9.94
CA SER A 417 17.57 15.99 11.33
C SER A 417 16.58 16.63 12.30
N ASN A 418 15.64 17.45 11.79
CA ASN A 418 14.56 18.02 12.59
C ASN A 418 13.63 16.96 13.18
N PHE A 419 13.41 15.85 12.48
CA PHE A 419 12.63 14.73 13.02
C PHE A 419 13.25 14.17 14.31
N ILE A 420 14.56 13.89 14.29
CA ILE A 420 15.30 13.39 15.47
C ILE A 420 15.25 14.43 16.60
N LYS A 421 15.50 15.71 16.29
CA LYS A 421 15.41 16.81 17.28
C LYS A 421 14.03 16.90 17.89
N LYS A 422 12.97 16.73 17.10
CA LYS A 422 11.57 16.75 17.57
C LYS A 422 11.33 15.59 18.53
N LEU A 423 11.70 14.35 18.17
CA LEU A 423 11.52 13.20 19.05
C LEU A 423 12.28 13.31 20.38
N LEU A 424 13.48 13.93 20.37
CA LEU A 424 14.26 14.17 21.59
C LEU A 424 13.57 15.10 22.60
N THR A 425 12.55 15.86 22.18
CA THR A 425 11.77 16.72 23.09
C THR A 425 10.69 15.96 23.87
N TYR A 426 10.37 14.72 23.49
CA TYR A 426 9.31 13.94 24.12
C TYR A 426 9.78 13.23 25.38
N GLU A 427 8.86 13.06 26.33
CA GLU A 427 9.08 12.22 27.52
C GLU A 427 9.18 10.75 27.10
N THR A 428 10.35 10.15 27.28
CA THR A 428 10.62 8.74 26.93
C THR A 428 10.32 7.76 28.06
N THR A 429 10.02 8.25 29.27
CA THR A 429 9.66 7.39 30.40
C THR A 429 8.16 7.10 30.35
N PRO A 430 7.74 5.84 30.14
CA PRO A 430 6.33 5.50 30.13
C PRO A 430 5.75 5.58 31.56
N LYS A 431 4.55 6.15 31.70
CA LYS A 431 3.82 6.19 32.98
C LYS A 431 3.00 4.92 33.21
N VAL A 432 2.71 4.18 32.13
CA VAL A 432 2.07 2.88 32.16
C VAL A 432 3.12 1.81 31.91
N THR A 433 3.13 0.76 32.73
CA THR A 433 4.08 -0.33 32.53
C THR A 433 3.66 -1.23 31.38
N LYS A 434 4.64 -1.92 30.80
CA LYS A 434 4.44 -2.91 29.73
C LYS A 434 3.43 -3.98 30.14
N GLU A 435 3.48 -4.45 31.38
CA GLU A 435 2.57 -5.47 31.92
C GLU A 435 1.14 -4.97 31.97
N LYS A 436 0.93 -3.70 32.35
CA LYS A 436 -0.41 -3.11 32.39
C LYS A 436 -0.98 -2.92 30.99
N ALA A 437 -0.16 -2.48 30.03
CA ALA A 437 -0.58 -2.39 28.63
C ALA A 437 -0.93 -3.77 28.04
N LEU A 438 -0.13 -4.79 28.37
CA LEU A 438 -0.36 -6.17 27.95
C LEU A 438 -1.65 -6.75 28.53
N GLU A 439 -1.97 -6.48 29.80
CA GLU A 439 -3.24 -6.86 30.42
C GLU A 439 -4.43 -6.27 29.67
N ILE A 440 -4.39 -4.95 29.40
CA ILE A 440 -5.44 -4.24 28.66
C ILE A 440 -5.63 -4.84 27.26
N TYR A 441 -4.55 -5.12 26.55
CA TYR A 441 -4.62 -5.68 25.21
C TYR A 441 -5.15 -7.12 25.23
N ARG A 442 -4.65 -7.99 26.13
CA ARG A 442 -5.10 -9.39 26.28
C ARG A 442 -6.59 -9.52 26.59
N GLU A 443 -7.17 -8.57 27.34
CA GLU A 443 -8.61 -8.54 27.58
C GLU A 443 -9.42 -8.29 26.30
N ALA A 444 -8.84 -7.58 25.33
CA ALA A 444 -9.47 -7.23 24.07
C ALA A 444 -9.27 -8.25 22.95
N ILE A 445 -8.22 -9.09 23.01
CA ILE A 445 -7.96 -10.11 21.96
C ILE A 445 -9.19 -11.02 21.78
N ARG A 446 -9.58 -11.20 20.53
CA ARG A 446 -10.56 -12.15 20.02
C ARG A 446 -9.95 -12.87 18.81
N VAL A 447 -10.62 -13.91 18.36
CA VAL A 447 -10.32 -14.56 17.08
C VAL A 447 -11.58 -14.67 16.25
N LYS A 448 -11.44 -14.52 14.94
CA LYS A 448 -12.51 -14.75 13.97
C LYS A 448 -12.08 -15.84 13.00
N LEU A 449 -13.02 -16.70 12.63
CA LEU A 449 -12.78 -17.74 11.63
C LEU A 449 -13.04 -17.16 10.24
N GLU A 450 -12.09 -17.32 9.32
CA GLU A 450 -12.20 -16.82 7.95
C GLU A 450 -11.50 -17.74 6.95
N TRP A 451 -11.98 -17.72 5.71
CA TRP A 451 -11.27 -18.36 4.60
C TRP A 451 -10.14 -17.46 4.10
N PHE A 452 -8.99 -18.06 3.85
CA PHE A 452 -7.80 -17.41 3.32
C PHE A 452 -7.37 -18.08 2.02
N VAL A 453 -7.00 -17.28 1.02
CA VAL A 453 -6.43 -17.78 -0.25
C VAL A 453 -4.92 -17.81 -0.14
N ASP A 454 -4.34 -18.99 -0.38
CA ASP A 454 -2.91 -19.16 -0.56
C ASP A 454 -2.55 -18.87 -2.03
N HIS A 455 -2.02 -17.66 -2.29
CA HIS A 455 -1.62 -17.22 -3.62
C HIS A 455 -0.25 -17.74 -4.06
N ASP A 456 0.56 -18.28 -3.12
CA ASP A 456 1.92 -18.76 -3.40
C ASP A 456 1.94 -20.22 -3.88
N ALA A 457 0.80 -20.92 -3.78
CA ALA A 457 0.64 -22.28 -4.29
C ALA A 457 0.45 -22.28 -5.82
N GLU A 458 1.02 -23.29 -6.51
CA GLU A 458 0.82 -23.50 -7.96
C GLU A 458 -0.67 -23.57 -8.37
N GLU A 459 -1.54 -23.95 -7.43
CA GLU A 459 -2.99 -23.94 -7.57
C GLU A 459 -3.60 -23.16 -6.40
N MET A 460 -4.63 -22.35 -6.68
CA MET A 460 -5.37 -21.59 -5.67
C MET A 460 -5.92 -22.52 -4.59
N LYS A 461 -5.45 -22.35 -3.34
CA LYS A 461 -5.86 -23.19 -2.21
C LYS A 461 -6.48 -22.35 -1.11
N TYR A 462 -7.69 -22.70 -0.72
CA TYR A 462 -8.38 -22.10 0.41
C TYR A 462 -8.00 -22.82 1.70
N LYS A 463 -7.63 -22.05 2.72
CA LYS A 463 -7.37 -22.53 4.08
C LYS A 463 -8.32 -21.83 5.04
N LEU A 464 -8.88 -22.59 5.98
CA LEU A 464 -9.73 -22.04 7.04
C LEU A 464 -8.84 -21.65 8.22
N LEU A 465 -8.82 -20.37 8.58
CA LEU A 465 -7.91 -19.81 9.58
C LEU A 465 -8.67 -19.05 10.67
N TYR A 466 -8.16 -19.11 11.90
CA TYR A 466 -8.45 -18.12 12.93
C TYR A 466 -7.53 -16.91 12.73
N LYS A 467 -8.11 -15.73 12.52
CA LYS A 467 -7.42 -14.44 12.52
C LYS A 467 -7.60 -13.76 13.87
N GLN A 468 -6.48 -13.34 14.47
CA GLN A 468 -6.48 -12.47 15.65
C GLN A 468 -7.11 -11.11 15.32
N THR A 469 -7.97 -10.61 16.20
CA THR A 469 -8.56 -9.27 16.11
C THR A 469 -8.81 -8.72 17.51
N THR A 470 -9.04 -7.41 17.61
CA THR A 470 -9.54 -6.74 18.82
C THR A 470 -10.89 -6.06 18.59
N ASP A 471 -11.49 -6.32 17.44
CA ASP A 471 -12.80 -5.79 17.10
C ASP A 471 -13.87 -6.35 18.06
N GLU A 472 -14.66 -5.43 18.63
CA GLU A 472 -15.77 -5.77 19.51
C GLU A 472 -16.92 -6.42 18.73
N LYS A 473 -17.01 -6.16 17.43
CA LYS A 473 -18.01 -6.70 16.51
C LYS A 473 -17.48 -7.86 15.66
N TYR A 474 -16.42 -8.55 16.08
CA TYR A 474 -15.75 -9.61 15.30
C TYR A 474 -16.62 -10.79 14.80
N LYS A 475 -17.86 -10.91 15.28
CA LYS A 475 -18.85 -11.91 14.82
C LYS A 475 -19.82 -11.38 13.77
N GLU A 476 -19.88 -10.06 13.59
CA GLU A 476 -20.62 -9.43 12.52
C GLU A 476 -19.74 -9.42 11.27
N PRO A 477 -20.29 -9.72 10.09
CA PRO A 477 -19.43 -10.01 8.96
C PRO A 477 -18.50 -8.89 8.53
N PHE A 478 -18.91 -7.63 8.62
CA PHE A 478 -18.29 -6.56 7.84
C PHE A 478 -18.72 -5.14 8.30
N ASP A 479 -18.89 -4.90 9.60
CA ASP A 479 -19.00 -3.50 10.06
C ASP A 479 -17.61 -2.86 10.08
N CYS A 480 -17.50 -1.54 9.97
CA CYS A 480 -16.24 -0.79 10.01
C CYS A 480 -15.44 -1.18 11.26
N SER A 481 -14.57 -2.18 11.13
CA SER A 481 -13.94 -2.85 12.25
C SER A 481 -12.88 -1.93 12.83
N ARG A 482 -13.18 -1.35 13.98
CA ARG A 482 -12.18 -0.63 14.76
C ARG A 482 -11.38 -1.66 15.56
N GLU A 483 -10.08 -1.64 15.38
CA GLU A 483 -9.17 -2.48 16.16
C GLU A 483 -8.29 -1.60 17.04
N ILE A 484 -7.99 -2.07 18.24
CA ILE A 484 -6.96 -1.47 19.08
C ILE A 484 -5.62 -1.67 18.37
N ARG A 485 -5.06 -0.58 17.87
CA ARG A 485 -3.71 -0.60 17.28
C ARG A 485 -2.64 -0.45 18.34
N TYR A 486 -2.87 0.44 19.31
CA TYR A 486 -1.87 0.81 20.29
C TYR A 486 -2.48 1.02 21.68
N ILE A 487 -1.64 0.90 22.70
CA ILE A 487 -1.93 1.39 24.05
C ILE A 487 -1.03 2.59 24.33
N ASP A 488 -1.60 3.74 24.63
CA ASP A 488 -0.84 4.95 24.93
C ASP A 488 0.03 4.74 26.19
N ALA A 489 1.35 4.95 26.09
CA ALA A 489 2.28 4.61 27.17
C ALA A 489 2.27 5.63 28.33
N GLN A 490 1.63 6.79 28.13
CA GLN A 490 1.51 7.86 29.12
C GLN A 490 0.21 7.78 29.92
N THR A 491 -0.86 7.28 29.30
CA THR A 491 -2.22 7.30 29.86
C THR A 491 -2.85 5.91 30.00
N GLY A 492 -2.37 4.91 29.25
CA GLY A 492 -2.95 3.57 29.20
C GLY A 492 -4.25 3.49 28.40
N ARG A 493 -4.63 4.57 27.70
CA ARG A 493 -5.82 4.58 26.84
C ARG A 493 -5.59 3.75 25.59
N LYS A 494 -6.64 3.07 25.14
CA LYS A 494 -6.67 2.35 23.86
C LYS A 494 -6.72 3.36 22.71
N ILE A 495 -5.85 3.19 21.73
CA ILE A 495 -5.85 3.93 20.47
C ILE A 495 -6.38 2.99 19.39
N TRP A 496 -7.52 3.36 18.83
CA TRP A 496 -8.26 2.54 17.87
C TRP A 496 -7.99 2.99 16.43
N SER A 497 -7.94 2.05 15.49
CA SER A 497 -8.10 2.37 14.07
C SER A 497 -9.52 2.85 13.79
N LYS A 498 -9.67 3.70 12.77
CA LYS A 498 -10.99 4.03 12.24
C LYS A 498 -11.54 2.90 11.40
#